data_AF-A0A962ZT10-F1
#
_entry.id   AF-A0A962ZT10-F1
#
_cell.length_a   1.000
_cell.length_b   1.000
_cell.length_c   1.000
_cell.angle_alpha   90.00
_cell.angle_beta   90.00
_cell.angle_gamma   90.00
#
_symmetry.space_group_name_H-M   'P 1'
#
loop_
_entity.id
_entity.type
_entity.pdbx_description
1 polymer ?
#
loop_
_entity_poly.entity_id
_entity_poly.type
_entity_poly.pdbx_seq_one_letter_code
_entity_poly.pdbx_strand_id
1 'polypeptide(L)' 'MIDKNTPIPRTHLSLEEFLPLLLCGAGALGVLPFAIVRLLNFEIWIGLLDLSIVAGFATLGMFVLRSRRVR' A
#
# COMPACT_ATOMS: atom_id res chain seq x y z
N MET A 1 30.08 23.84 30.99
CA MET A 1 30.57 22.53 30.51
C MET A 1 29.33 21.69 30.28
N ILE A 2 28.81 21.70 29.05
CA ILE A 2 27.50 21.16 28.70
C ILE A 2 27.69 19.69 28.30
N ASP A 3 27.08 18.79 29.05
CA ASP A 3 27.08 17.36 28.81
C ASP A 3 26.41 17.06 27.44
N LYS A 4 27.18 16.47 26.52
CA LYS A 4 26.77 16.14 25.15
C LYS A 4 26.16 14.74 25.05
N ASN A 5 25.65 14.16 26.13
CA ASN A 5 25.22 12.77 26.17
C ASN A 5 23.73 12.61 26.46
N THR A 6 22.90 13.49 25.89
CA THR A 6 21.45 13.27 25.85
C THR A 6 21.12 12.34 24.68
N PRO A 7 20.63 11.11 24.92
CA PRO A 7 20.07 10.29 23.85
C PRO A 7 18.81 11.01 23.34
N ILE A 8 18.93 11.65 22.17
CA ILE A 8 17.78 12.19 21.44
C ILE A 8 16.84 11.00 21.20
N PRO A 9 15.58 11.03 21.67
CA PRO A 9 14.64 9.98 21.35
C PRO A 9 14.43 9.98 19.84
N ARG A 10 15.12 9.07 19.15
CA ARG A 10 14.92 8.78 17.74
C ARG A 10 13.55 8.17 17.60
N THR A 11 12.55 9.01 17.39
CA THR A 11 11.23 8.63 16.91
C THR A 11 11.34 8.12 15.46
N HIS A 12 12.09 7.04 15.24
CA HIS A 12 11.98 6.22 14.03
C HIS A 12 10.69 5.42 14.14
N LEU A 13 9.55 6.10 14.17
CA LEU A 13 8.26 5.45 13.95
C LEU A 13 8.10 5.27 12.44
N SER A 14 8.49 4.09 11.98
CA SER A 14 7.68 3.28 11.06
C SER A 14 7.34 3.83 9.68
N LEU A 15 8.23 4.63 9.07
CA LEU A 15 8.12 4.90 7.63
C LEU A 15 8.17 3.59 6.81
N GLU A 16 9.04 2.66 7.19
CA GLU A 16 9.14 1.32 6.59
C GLU A 16 7.85 0.50 6.78
N GLU A 17 7.15 0.73 7.88
CA GLU A 17 5.90 0.05 8.18
C GLU A 17 4.74 0.63 7.37
N PHE A 18 4.76 1.94 7.05
CA PHE A 18 3.77 2.62 6.21
C PHE A 18 4.03 2.46 4.71
N LEU A 19 5.28 2.21 4.33
CA LEU A 19 5.72 2.01 2.94
C LEU A 19 4.87 0.98 2.17
N PRO A 20 4.62 -0.25 2.68
CA PRO A 20 3.83 -1.23 1.94
C PRO A 20 2.36 -0.86 1.83
N LEU A 21 1.82 -0.15 2.83
CA LEU A 21 0.45 0.33 2.82
C LEU A 21 0.26 1.44 1.79
N LEU A 22 1.22 2.37 1.74
CA LEU A 22 1.25 3.47 0.78
C LEU A 22 1.50 2.95 -0.64
N LEU A 23 2.34 1.93 -0.80
CA LEU A 23 2.57 1.25 -2.08
C LEU A 23 1.31 0.51 -2.57
N CYS A 24 0.58 -0.19 -1.67
CA CYS A 24 -0.70 -0.80 -2.03
C CYS A 24 -1.77 0.23 -2.39
N GLY A 25 -1.87 1.32 -1.61
CA GLY A 25 -2.82 2.39 -1.89
C GLY A 25 -2.51 3.10 -3.22
N ALA A 26 -1.24 3.43 -3.48
CA ALA A 26 -0.80 4.04 -4.72
C ALA A 26 -0.95 3.09 -5.92
N GLY A 27 -0.66 1.80 -5.75
CA GLY A 27 -0.86 0.78 -6.78
C GLY A 27 -2.33 0.60 -7.13
N ALA A 28 -3.21 0.52 -6.13
CA ALA A 28 -4.65 0.44 -6.34
C ALA A 28 -5.19 1.70 -7.04
N LEU A 29 -4.81 2.91 -6.59
CA LEU A 29 -5.20 4.17 -7.22
C LEU A 29 -4.65 4.32 -8.64
N GLY A 30 -3.46 3.80 -8.91
CA GLY A 30 -2.86 3.81 -10.25
C GLY A 30 -3.61 2.93 -11.23
N VAL A 31 -4.15 1.79 -10.79
CA VAL A 31 -4.82 0.80 -11.65
C VAL A 31 -6.33 1.06 -11.75
N LEU A 32 -6.94 1.65 -10.73
CA LEU A 32 -8.37 1.96 -10.68
C LEU A 32 -8.92 2.73 -11.90
N PRO A 33 -8.30 3.83 -12.38
CA PRO A 33 -8.81 4.55 -13.54
C PRO A 33 -8.72 3.73 -14.83
N PHE A 34 -7.68 2.92 -15.00
CA PHE A 34 -7.56 2.01 -16.16
C PHE A 34 -8.64 0.94 -16.13
N ALA A 35 -8.93 0.38 -14.95
CA ALA A 35 -10.02 -0.58 -14.77
C ALA A 35 -11.39 0.03 -15.13
N ILE A 36 -11.65 1.27 -14.70
CA ILE A 36 -12.90 2.00 -15.02
C ILE A 36 -13.02 2.22 -16.53
N VAL A 37 -11.96 2.71 -17.18
CA VAL A 37 -11.95 2.92 -18.63
C VAL A 37 -12.12 1.61 -19.39
N ARG A 38 -11.50 0.51 -18.94
CA ARG A 38 -11.66 -0.84 -19.53
C ARG A 38 -13.09 -1.35 -19.42
N LEU A 39 -13.71 -1.16 -18.26
CA LEU A 39 -15.08 -1.60 -18.00
C LEU A 39 -16.06 -0.89 -18.95
N LEU A 40 -15.86 0.40 -19.19
CA LEU A 40 -16.65 1.19 -20.12
C LEU A 40 -16.48 0.74 -21.59
N ASN A 41 -15.33 0.17 -21.94
CA ASN A 41 -15.03 -0.34 -23.27
C ASN A 41 -15.46 -1.80 -23.52
N PHE A 42 -16.14 -2.45 -22.56
CA PHE A 42 -16.57 -3.86 -22.65
C PHE A 42 -15.42 -4.87 -22.90
N GLU A 43 -14.16 -4.50 -22.61
CA GLU A 43 -13.01 -5.38 -22.75
C GLU A 43 -12.88 -6.33 -21.55
N ILE A 44 -13.70 -7.38 -21.54
CA ILE A 44 -13.84 -8.34 -20.41
C ILE A 44 -12.49 -8.98 -20.03
N TRP A 45 -11.69 -9.39 -21.03
CA TRP A 45 -10.40 -10.06 -20.79
C TRP A 45 -9.41 -9.18 -20.04
N ILE A 46 -9.40 -7.89 -20.35
CA ILE A 46 -8.44 -6.99 -19.75
C ILE A 46 -8.98 -6.39 -18.44
N GLY A 47 -10.29 -6.22 -18.33
CA GLY A 47 -10.94 -5.98 -17.05
C GLY A 47 -10.61 -7.07 -16.02
N LEU A 48 -10.51 -8.34 -16.44
CA LEU A 48 -10.11 -9.45 -15.58
C LEU A 48 -8.66 -9.33 -15.08
N LEU A 49 -7.75 -8.85 -15.95
CA LEU A 49 -6.37 -8.57 -15.58
C LEU A 49 -6.30 -7.43 -14.54
N ASP A 50 -6.97 -6.32 -14.78
CA ASP A 50 -7.01 -5.18 -13.85
C ASP A 50 -7.63 -5.59 -12.50
N LEU A 51 -8.66 -6.43 -12.52
CA LEU A 51 -9.30 -6.96 -11.30
C LEU A 51 -8.36 -7.89 -10.52
N SER A 52 -7.54 -8.70 -11.21
CA SER A 52 -6.51 -9.54 -10.56
C SER A 52 -5.42 -8.71 -9.88
N ILE A 53 -5.04 -7.56 -10.48
CA ILE A 53 -4.05 -6.64 -9.94
C ILE A 53 -4.60 -5.93 -8.70
N VAL A 54 -5.83 -5.42 -8.78
CA VAL A 54 -6.52 -4.80 -7.63
C VAL A 54 -6.69 -5.80 -6.49
N ALA A 55 -7.07 -7.06 -6.80
CA ALA A 55 -7.17 -8.13 -5.80
C ALA A 55 -5.80 -8.44 -5.16
N GLY A 56 -4.72 -8.41 -5.94
CA GLY A 56 -3.34 -8.54 -5.44
C GLY A 56 -2.96 -7.43 -4.45
N PHE A 57 -3.24 -6.17 -4.80
CA PHE A 57 -2.99 -5.05 -3.88
C PHE A 57 -3.89 -5.11 -2.63
N ALA A 58 -5.15 -5.51 -2.77
CA ALA A 58 -6.06 -5.65 -1.64
C ALA A 58 -5.62 -6.76 -0.68
N THR A 59 -5.20 -7.91 -1.20
CA THR A 59 -4.70 -9.03 -0.38
C THR A 59 -3.39 -8.69 0.33
N LEU A 60 -2.44 -8.05 -0.37
CA LEU A 60 -1.21 -7.55 0.24
C LEU A 60 -1.49 -6.49 1.31
N GLY A 61 -2.36 -5.51 1.02
CA GLY A 61 -2.77 -4.49 1.99
C GLY A 61 -3.44 -5.10 3.23
N MET A 62 -4.32 -6.09 3.03
CA MET A 62 -4.98 -6.82 4.11
C MET A 62 -3.99 -7.66 4.93
N PHE A 63 -3.01 -8.29 4.30
CA PHE A 63 -1.95 -9.04 4.98
C PHE A 63 -1.07 -8.13 5.83
N VAL A 64 -0.69 -6.97 5.30
CA VAL A 64 0.09 -5.94 6.03
C VAL A 64 -0.71 -5.41 7.22
N LEU A 65 -2.00 -5.09 7.03
CA LEU A 65 -2.90 -4.68 8.12
C LEU A 65 -3.06 -5.76 9.17
N ARG A 66 -3.17 -7.04 8.76
CA ARG A 66 -3.28 -8.17 9.66
C ARG A 66 -2.00 -8.36 10.48
N SER A 67 -0.81 -8.30 9.85
CA SER A 67 0.47 -8.37 10.56
C SER A 67 0.66 -7.20 11.54
N ARG A 68 0.17 -6.01 11.19
CA ARG A 68 0.14 -4.86 12.12
C ARG A 68 -0.77 -5.07 13.33
N ARG A 69 -1.87 -5.83 13.19
CA ARG A 69 -2.82 -6.07 14.29
C ARG A 69 -2.33 -7.08 15.33
N VAL A 70 -1.28 -7.83 15.01
CA VAL A 70 -0.73 -8.92 15.85
C VAL A 70 0.50 -8.46 16.66
N ARG A 71 1.12 -7.33 16.29
CA ARG A 71 2.11 -6.61 17.11
C ARG A 71 1.41 -5.61 18.02
#